data_AF-A0A117UTJ3-F1
#
_entry.id   AF-A0A117UTJ3-F1
#
_cell.length_a   1.000
_cell.length_b   1.000
_cell.length_c   1.000
_cell.angle_alpha   90.00
_cell.angle_beta   90.00
_cell.angle_gamma   90.00
#
_symmetry.space_group_name_H-M   'P 1'
#
loop_
_entity.id
_entity.type
_entity.pdbx_description
1 polymer ?
#
loop_
_entity_poly.entity_id
_entity_poly.type
_entity_poly.pdbx_seq_one_letter_code
_entity_poly.pdbx_strand_id
1 'polypeptide(L)'
;MAAAALRLSGWLAVNTLAAAGIVALVFFAIGSFSLPLTMAQLANLADRYVAASSARQGQFNHIIAYAFALAFVAVAFFRRASFTRALGVSDHE
;
A
#
# COMPACT_ATOMS: atom_id res chain seq x y z
N MET A 1 -19.29 13.54 16.55
CA MET A 1 -18.03 13.69 15.76
C MET A 1 -17.00 12.60 16.06
N ALA A 2 -16.72 12.25 17.33
CA ALA A 2 -15.71 11.24 17.68
C ALA A 2 -15.92 9.85 17.04
N ALA A 3 -17.17 9.35 16.97
CA ALA A 3 -17.45 8.02 16.40
C ALA A 3 -17.17 7.92 14.89
N ALA A 4 -17.48 8.97 14.12
CA ALA A 4 -17.19 9.01 12.68
C ALA A 4 -15.68 9.07 12.42
N ALA A 5 -14.96 9.86 13.22
CA ALA A 5 -13.50 9.95 13.14
C ALA A 5 -12.82 8.59 13.41
N LEU A 6 -13.30 7.83 14.40
CA LEU A 6 -12.79 6.50 14.71
C LEU A 6 -13.06 5.48 13.58
N ARG A 7 -14.25 5.53 12.98
CA ARG A 7 -14.59 4.65 11.84
C ARG A 7 -13.75 4.99 10.62
N LEU A 8 -13.54 6.28 10.35
CA LEU A 8 -12.71 6.74 9.25
C LEU A 8 -11.25 6.37 9.45
N SER A 9 -10.70 6.52 10.66
CA SER A 9 -9.32 6.11 10.95
C SER A 9 -9.14 4.60 10.82
N GLY A 10 -10.10 3.80 11.29
CA GLY A 10 -10.10 2.35 11.09
C GLY A 10 -10.18 1.97 9.60
N TRP A 11 -11.03 2.66 8.84
CA TRP A 11 -11.10 2.47 7.39
C TRP A 11 -9.76 2.80 6.72
N LEU A 12 -9.16 3.95 7.02
CA LEU A 12 -7.84 4.34 6.50
C LEU A 12 -6.77 3.31 6.85
N ALA A 13 -6.65 2.92 8.11
CA ALA A 13 -5.66 1.95 8.57
C ALA A 13 -5.75 0.62 7.82
N VAL A 14 -6.95 0.09 7.62
CA VAL A 14 -7.14 -1.17 6.88
C VAL A 14 -6.79 -1.02 5.40
N ASN A 15 -7.14 0.09 4.75
CA ASN A 15 -6.79 0.32 3.35
C ASN A 15 -5.27 0.49 3.17
N THR A 16 -4.61 1.21 4.09
CA THR A 16 -3.15 1.37 4.11
C THR A 16 -2.45 0.02 4.32
N LEU A 17 -2.92 -0.80 5.27
CA LEU A 17 -2.34 -2.11 5.53
C LEU A 17 -2.53 -3.07 4.35
N ALA A 18 -3.71 -3.06 3.73
CA ALA A 18 -3.98 -3.84 2.53
C ALA A 18 -3.12 -3.40 1.34
N ALA A 19 -2.93 -2.10 1.13
CA ALA A 19 -2.03 -1.57 0.11
C ALA A 19 -0.57 -2.02 0.35
N ALA A 20 -0.10 -1.95 1.60
CA ALA A 20 1.22 -2.45 2.00
C ALA A 20 1.35 -3.95 1.70
N GLY A 21 0.32 -4.74 2.04
CA GLY A 21 0.24 -6.17 1.74
C GLY A 21 0.33 -6.47 0.25
N ILE A 22 -0.37 -5.70 -0.61
CA ILE A 22 -0.30 -5.86 -2.07
C ILE A 22 1.13 -5.61 -2.58
N VAL A 23 1.77 -4.52 -2.13
CA VAL A 23 3.17 -4.23 -2.52
C VAL A 23 4.10 -5.36 -2.06
N ALA A 24 3.95 -5.83 -0.82
CA ALA A 24 4.72 -6.97 -0.30
C ALA A 24 4.46 -8.26 -1.10
N LEU A 25 3.22 -8.53 -1.50
CA LEU A 25 2.86 -9.68 -2.34
C LEU A 25 3.48 -9.60 -3.73
N VAL A 26 3.62 -8.41 -4.32
CA VAL A 26 4.35 -8.23 -5.59
C VAL A 26 5.81 -8.61 -5.43
N PHE A 27 6.49 -8.16 -4.37
CA PHE A 27 7.86 -8.58 -4.10
C PHE A 27 7.97 -10.09 -3.86
N PHE A 28 7.01 -10.66 -3.14
CA PHE A 28 6.95 -12.11 -2.92
C PHE A 28 6.73 -12.89 -4.23
N ALA A 29 5.91 -12.36 -5.14
CA ALA A 29 5.70 -12.93 -6.47
C ALA A 29 6.97 -12.84 -7.33
N ILE A 30 7.72 -11.74 -7.26
CA ILE A 30 9.04 -11.61 -7.90
C ILE A 30 10.02 -12.65 -7.36
N GLY A 31 9.95 -12.93 -6.05
CA GLY A 31 10.67 -14.03 -5.41
C GLY A 31 10.10 -15.43 -5.70
N SER A 32 9.28 -15.59 -6.74
CA SER A 32 8.64 -16.87 -7.12
C SER A 32 7.86 -17.51 -5.97
N PHE A 33 7.22 -16.70 -5.12
CA PHE A 33 6.51 -17.14 -3.92
C PHE A 33 7.38 -17.93 -2.93
N SER A 34 8.70 -17.66 -2.92
CA SER A 34 9.67 -18.25 -2.02
C SER A 34 10.31 -17.18 -1.16
N LEU A 35 10.26 -17.36 0.17
CA LEU A 35 10.79 -16.37 1.10
C LEU A 35 12.32 -16.19 0.94
N PRO A 36 13.15 -17.25 0.84
CA PRO A 36 14.58 -17.10 0.57
C PRO A 36 14.89 -16.32 -0.71
N LEU A 37 14.18 -16.61 -1.81
CA LEU A 37 14.39 -15.91 -3.08
C LEU A 37 13.93 -14.46 -3.01
N THR A 38 12.81 -14.19 -2.33
CA THR A 38 12.33 -12.83 -2.08
C THR A 38 13.38 -12.01 -1.34
N MET A 39 13.96 -12.56 -0.27
CA MET A 39 15.01 -11.90 0.50
C MET A 39 16.27 -11.66 -0.34
N ALA A 40 16.65 -12.60 -1.19
CA ALA A 40 17.78 -12.42 -2.12
C ALA A 40 17.53 -11.27 -3.12
N GLN A 41 16.31 -11.15 -3.66
CA GLN A 41 15.93 -10.05 -4.55
C GLN A 41 15.90 -8.70 -3.82
N LEU A 42 15.40 -8.65 -2.59
CA LEU A 42 15.41 -7.44 -1.77
C LEU A 42 16.83 -6.98 -1.42
N ALA A 43 17.73 -7.92 -1.11
CA ALA A 43 19.14 -7.62 -0.87
C ALA A 43 19.79 -7.02 -2.14
N ASN A 44 19.57 -7.65 -3.30
CA ASN A 44 20.08 -7.13 -4.56
C ASN A 44 19.54 -5.73 -4.90
N LEU A 45 18.26 -5.50 -4.62
CA LEU A 45 17.62 -4.21 -4.82
C LEU A 45 18.21 -3.14 -3.90
N ALA A 46 18.44 -3.46 -2.63
CA ALA A 46 19.05 -2.56 -1.66
C ALA A 46 20.47 -2.14 -2.07
N ASP A 47 21.30 -3.11 -2.48
CA ASP A 47 22.66 -2.84 -2.96
C ASP A 47 22.65 -1.91 -4.17
N ARG A 48 21.75 -2.17 -5.13
CA ARG A 48 21.59 -1.32 -6.32
C ARG A 48 21.06 0.07 -6.00
N TYR A 49 20.16 0.20 -5.03
CA TYR A 49 19.63 1.49 -4.60
C TYR A 49 20.72 2.36 -3.96
N VAL A 50 21.50 1.78 -3.04
CA VAL A 50 22.60 2.50 -2.36
C VAL A 50 23.70 2.90 -3.34
N ALA A 51 24.03 2.04 -4.31
CA ALA A 51 25.02 2.34 -5.34
C ALA A 51 24.53 3.36 -6.40
N ALA A 52 23.23 3.64 -6.47
CA ALA A 52 22.67 4.55 -7.47
C ALA A 52 22.92 6.02 -7.14
N SER A 53 22.91 6.87 -8.17
CA SER A 53 22.96 8.33 -7.99
C SER A 53 21.71 8.86 -7.29
N SER A 54 21.81 10.03 -6.66
CA SER A 54 20.70 10.68 -5.95
C SER A 54 19.45 10.87 -6.82
N ALA A 55 19.64 11.22 -8.10
CA ALA A 55 18.54 11.35 -9.06
C ALA A 55 17.79 10.02 -9.27
N ARG A 56 18.52 8.90 -9.39
CA ARG A 56 17.93 7.56 -9.57
C ARG A 56 17.26 7.06 -8.29
N GLN A 57 17.84 7.34 -7.13
CA GLN A 57 17.19 7.05 -5.84
C GLN A 57 15.87 7.83 -5.70
N GLY A 58 15.87 9.11 -6.05
CA GLY A 58 14.66 9.93 -6.07
C GLY A 58 13.58 9.37 -7.00
N GLN A 59 13.95 8.94 -8.21
CA GLN A 59 13.02 8.28 -9.14
C GLN A 59 12.45 6.98 -8.55
N PHE A 60 13.31 6.14 -7.96
CA PHE A 60 12.88 4.90 -7.32
C PHE A 60 11.89 5.16 -6.18
N ASN A 61 12.15 6.16 -5.33
CA ASN A 61 11.26 6.52 -4.23
C ASN A 61 9.87 6.94 -4.74
N HIS A 62 9.81 7.69 -5.84
CA HIS A 62 8.54 8.03 -6.49
C HIS A 62 7.83 6.79 -7.03
N ILE A 63 8.54 5.85 -7.66
CA ILE A 63 7.95 4.60 -8.17
C ILE A 63 7.29 3.81 -7.03
N ILE A 64 7.99 3.63 -5.91
CA ILE A 64 7.44 2.94 -4.74
C ILE A 64 6.23 3.68 -4.16
N ALA A 65 6.32 5.02 -4.05
CA ALA A 65 5.21 5.84 -3.57
C ALA A 65 3.97 5.73 -4.48
N TYR A 66 4.16 5.78 -5.80
CA TYR A 66 3.07 5.63 -6.76
C TYR A 66 2.48 4.23 -6.78
N ALA A 67 3.31 3.19 -6.68
CA ALA A 67 2.82 1.81 -6.55
C ALA A 67 1.95 1.65 -5.30
N PHE A 68 2.39 2.19 -4.17
CA PHE A 68 1.62 2.18 -2.93
C PHE A 68 0.32 2.98 -3.05
N ALA A 69 0.38 4.20 -3.59
CA ALA A 69 -0.79 5.05 -3.78
C ALA A 69 -1.82 4.40 -4.71
N LEU A 70 -1.37 3.76 -5.80
CA LEU A 70 -2.23 3.03 -6.72
C LEU A 70 -2.90 1.84 -6.02
N ALA A 71 -2.13 1.05 -5.25
CA ALA A 71 -2.68 -0.06 -4.48
C ALA A 71 -3.71 0.43 -3.45
N PHE A 72 -3.43 1.53 -2.76
CA PHE A 72 -4.36 2.15 -1.82
C PHE A 72 -5.66 2.61 -2.51
N VAL A 73 -5.56 3.34 -3.62
CA VAL A 73 -6.72 3.80 -4.39
C VAL A 73 -7.55 2.63 -4.89
N ALA A 74 -6.90 1.57 -5.40
CA ALA A 74 -7.60 0.36 -5.85
C ALA A 74 -8.37 -0.30 -4.69
N VAL A 75 -7.72 -0.53 -3.55
CA VAL A 75 -8.37 -1.13 -2.38
C VAL A 75 -9.50 -0.24 -1.84
N ALA A 76 -9.28 1.07 -1.77
CA ALA A 76 -10.28 2.06 -1.36
C ALA A 76 -11.51 2.06 -2.28
N PHE A 77 -11.30 1.98 -3.59
CA PHE A 77 -12.37 1.91 -4.59
C PHE A 77 -13.24 0.67 -4.41
N PHE A 78 -12.63 -0.51 -4.21
CA PHE A 78 -13.38 -1.74 -3.92
C PHE A 78 -14.09 -1.68 -2.56
N ARG A 79 -13.54 -0.94 -1.59
CA ARG A 79 -14.10 -0.74 -0.23
C ARG A 79 -14.95 0.52 -0.07
N ARG A 80 -15.36 1.17 -1.16
CA ARG A 80 -16.13 2.44 -1.14
C ARG A 80 -17.44 2.37 -0.36
N ALA A 81 -18.13 1.22 -0.38
CA ALA A 81 -19.37 1.04 0.39
C ALA A 81 -19.14 1.01 1.92
N SER A 82 -17.93 0.66 2.36
CA SER A 82 -17.55 0.78 3.77
C SER A 82 -17.14 2.21 4.14
N PHE A 83 -16.70 3.01 3.16
CA PHE A 83 -16.37 4.42 3.35
C PHE A 83 -17.63 5.26 3.60
N THR A 84 -18.68 5.08 2.79
CA THR A 84 -19.97 5.78 2.99
C THR A 84 -20.57 5.49 4.37
N ARG A 85 -20.55 4.23 4.80
CA ARG A 85 -20.94 3.83 6.16
C ARG A 85 -20.07 4.45 7.25
N ALA A 86 -18.76 4.56 7.03
CA ALA A 86 -17.86 5.17 8.01
C ALA A 86 -18.15 6.67 8.23
N LEU A 87 -18.62 7.36 7.18
CA LEU A 87 -19.03 8.76 7.25
C LEU A 87 -20.42 8.97 7.88
N GLY A 88 -21.17 7.90 8.17
CA GLY A 88 -22.52 8.02 8.70
C GLY A 88 -23.56 8.47 7.66
N VAL A 89 -23.22 8.39 6.37
CA VAL A 89 -24.22 8.42 5.30
C VAL A 89 -24.89 7.06 5.28
N SER A 90 -25.79 6.85 6.24
CA SER A 90 -26.78 5.79 6.23
C SER A 90 -28.11 6.45 5.91
N ASP A 91 -28.67 6.07 4.76
CA ASP A 91 -29.94 6.58 4.27
C ASP A 91 -31.00 6.55 5.37
N HIS A 92 -31.71 7.67 5.48
CA HIS A 92 -33.01 7.74 6.12
C HIS A 92 -33.97 6.89 5.29
N GLU A 93 -34.18 5.64 5.68
CA GLU A 93 -35.37 4.85 5.34
C GLU A 93 -36.19 4.60 6.60
#